data_AF-A0A524Q593-F1
#
_entry.id   AF-A0A524Q593-F1
#
_cell.length_a   1.000
_cell.length_b   1.000
_cell.length_c   1.000
_cell.angle_alpha   90.00
_cell.angle_beta   90.00
_cell.angle_gamma   90.00
#
_symmetry.space_group_name_H-M   'P 1'
#
loop_
_entity.id
_entity.type
_entity.pdbx_description
1 polymer ?
#
loop_
_entity_poly.entity_id
_entity_poly.type
_entity_poly.pdbx_seq_one_letter_code
_entity_poly.pdbx_strand_id
1 'polypeptide(L)'
;MRYSVFSLARNAFSHHERWGQVWRSPDPRPHYDVIIIGGCGHGLATAYYLAKEHGISNVAVLEKGWLGGGNTGRNTTIVRSNYLLEANAHFYEHALKLWEGLSRDLNFNVMFSQRGVINLAHNDSQLDAFSRRGNAMRLNGIDAVMLSREEVSRLVPLLDCSPTARFPVTGAMMQARGGVARHDAVAWGYA
;
A
#
# COMPACT_ATOMS: atom_id res chain seq x y z
N MET A 1 -15.17 -8.00 14.74
CA MET A 1 -14.47 -8.97 15.62
C MET A 1 -13.08 -8.42 15.91
N ARG A 2 -12.55 -8.49 17.15
CA ARG A 2 -11.20 -8.00 17.45
C ARG A 2 -10.23 -9.18 17.60
N TYR A 3 -9.20 -9.22 16.76
CA TYR A 3 -8.12 -10.18 16.83
C TYR A 3 -7.19 -9.84 18.00
N SER A 4 -7.00 -10.81 18.88
CA SER A 4 -6.13 -10.77 20.07
C SER A 4 -5.46 -12.13 20.28
N VAL A 5 -4.44 -12.18 21.14
CA VAL A 5 -3.78 -13.43 21.51
C VAL A 5 -4.79 -14.44 22.07
N PHE A 6 -5.73 -14.00 22.91
CA PHE A 6 -6.77 -14.86 23.47
C PHE A 6 -7.73 -15.41 22.40
N SER A 7 -8.17 -14.57 21.46
CA SER A 7 -9.06 -15.04 20.38
C SER A 7 -8.34 -15.99 19.44
N LEU A 8 -7.04 -15.76 19.16
CA LEU A 8 -6.24 -16.66 18.34
C LEU A 8 -6.04 -18.00 19.02
N ALA A 9 -5.64 -18.02 20.30
CA ALA A 9 -5.47 -19.25 21.07
C ALA A 9 -6.78 -20.04 21.16
N ARG A 10 -7.89 -19.38 21.52
CA ARG A 10 -9.21 -20.01 21.61
C ARG A 10 -9.64 -20.65 20.29
N ASN A 11 -9.47 -19.95 19.17
CA ASN A 11 -9.84 -20.48 17.86
C ASN A 11 -8.85 -21.53 17.36
N ALA A 12 -7.58 -21.52 17.78
CA ALA A 12 -6.62 -22.58 17.47
C ALA A 12 -7.07 -23.92 18.07
N PHE A 13 -7.59 -23.93 19.31
CA PHE A 13 -8.16 -25.13 19.94
C PHE A 13 -9.43 -25.66 19.24
N SER A 14 -10.10 -24.84 18.44
CA SER A 14 -11.25 -25.26 17.63
C SER A 14 -10.88 -25.42 16.16
N HIS A 15 -9.61 -25.65 15.83
CA HIS A 15 -9.12 -25.79 14.44
C HIS A 15 -9.57 -24.65 13.50
N HIS A 16 -9.72 -23.44 14.03
CA HIS A 16 -10.21 -22.25 13.32
C HIS A 16 -11.63 -22.35 12.77
N GLU A 17 -12.48 -23.22 13.30
CA GLU A 17 -13.87 -23.38 12.82
C GLU A 17 -14.86 -22.35 13.41
N ARG A 18 -14.47 -21.63 14.46
CA ARG A 18 -15.36 -20.76 15.24
C ARG A 18 -15.17 -19.26 14.99
N TRP A 19 -14.54 -18.90 13.86
CA TRP A 19 -14.48 -17.51 13.43
C TRP A 19 -15.85 -17.06 12.94
N GLY A 20 -16.31 -15.91 13.43
CA GLY A 20 -17.50 -15.24 12.91
C GLY A 20 -17.17 -14.46 11.63
N GLN A 21 -18.21 -14.03 10.92
CA GLN A 21 -18.06 -13.18 9.74
C GLN A 21 -17.34 -11.86 10.08
N VAL A 22 -16.45 -11.42 9.19
CA VAL A 22 -15.64 -10.21 9.39
C VAL A 22 -16.50 -8.95 9.28
N TRP A 23 -17.37 -8.91 8.26
CA TRP A 23 -18.35 -7.84 8.03
C TRP A 23 -19.76 -8.39 7.89
N ARG A 24 -20.76 -7.51 8.01
CA ARG A 24 -22.18 -7.83 7.86
C ARG A 24 -22.64 -7.58 6.42
N SER A 25 -23.76 -8.20 6.03
CA SER A 25 -24.45 -7.93 4.77
C SER A 25 -25.90 -7.45 5.03
N PRO A 26 -26.10 -6.23 5.58
CA PRO A 26 -27.42 -5.72 5.90
C PRO A 26 -28.15 -5.18 4.66
N ASP A 27 -29.49 -5.19 4.70
CA ASP A 27 -30.28 -4.41 3.74
C ASP A 27 -30.02 -2.90 3.93
N PRO A 28 -30.00 -2.09 2.85
CA PRO A 28 -29.84 -0.65 2.95
C PRO A 28 -30.96 -0.01 3.79
N ARG A 29 -30.58 0.90 4.68
CA ARG A 29 -31.54 1.75 5.41
C ARG A 29 -32.07 2.85 4.49
N PRO A 30 -33.24 3.46 4.79
CA PRO A 30 -33.78 4.55 3.98
C PRO A 30 -32.93 5.83 3.97
N HIS A 31 -32.11 6.05 5.01
CA HIS A 31 -31.34 7.29 5.19
C HIS A 31 -29.93 7.02 5.74
N TYR A 32 -28.98 7.80 5.25
CA TYR A 32 -27.57 7.84 5.67
C TYR A 32 -27.09 9.30 5.59
N ASP A 33 -26.08 9.66 6.40
CA ASP A 33 -25.46 10.99 6.33
C ASP A 33 -24.54 11.08 5.11
N VAL A 34 -23.87 9.97 4.78
CA VAL A 34 -22.97 9.85 3.63
C VAL A 34 -23.23 8.53 2.90
N ILE A 35 -23.33 8.59 1.57
CA ILE A 35 -23.37 7.41 0.71
C ILE A 35 -22.13 7.44 -0.20
N ILE A 36 -21.35 6.37 -0.16
CA ILE A 36 -20.17 6.15 -0.99
C ILE A 36 -20.52 5.13 -2.06
N ILE A 37 -20.32 5.49 -3.34
CA ILE A 37 -20.57 4.60 -4.48
C ILE A 37 -19.24 3.98 -4.91
N GLY A 38 -19.08 2.69 -4.60
CA GLY A 38 -17.90 1.87 -4.94
C GLY A 38 -17.24 1.28 -3.70
N GLY A 39 -17.29 -0.05 -3.58
CA GLY A 39 -16.64 -0.83 -2.51
C GLY A 39 -15.19 -1.19 -2.83
N CYS A 40 -14.43 -0.26 -3.41
CA CYS A 40 -13.01 -0.42 -3.68
C CYS A 40 -12.16 0.12 -2.52
N GLY A 41 -10.84 -0.05 -2.58
CA GLY A 41 -9.93 0.41 -1.54
C GLY A 41 -10.10 1.89 -1.19
N HIS A 42 -10.34 2.77 -2.17
CA HIS A 42 -10.61 4.19 -1.89
C HIS A 42 -11.96 4.41 -1.21
N GLY A 43 -13.03 3.77 -1.65
CA GLY A 43 -14.36 3.93 -1.04
C GLY A 43 -14.39 3.41 0.40
N LEU A 44 -13.77 2.26 0.63
CA LEU A 44 -13.67 1.66 1.96
C LEU A 44 -12.78 2.48 2.90
N ALA A 45 -11.61 2.92 2.43
CA ALA A 45 -10.75 3.81 3.20
C ALA A 45 -11.45 5.15 3.52
N THR A 46 -12.22 5.69 2.58
CA THR A 46 -13.03 6.90 2.80
C THR A 46 -14.04 6.68 3.93
N ALA A 47 -14.80 5.58 3.90
CA ALA A 47 -15.74 5.25 4.98
C ALA A 47 -15.04 5.11 6.34
N TYR A 48 -13.89 4.44 6.34
CA TYR A 48 -13.07 4.25 7.54
C TYR A 48 -12.60 5.58 8.14
N TYR A 49 -12.01 6.47 7.34
CA TYR A 49 -11.48 7.75 7.84
C TYR A 49 -12.60 8.77 8.15
N LEU A 50 -13.77 8.70 7.50
CA LEU A 50 -14.96 9.45 7.91
C LEU A 50 -15.36 9.10 9.35
N ALA A 51 -15.38 7.81 9.68
CA ALA A 51 -15.70 7.37 11.04
C ALA A 51 -14.58 7.69 12.04
N LYS A 52 -13.33 7.39 11.69
CA LYS A 52 -12.17 7.51 12.61
C LYS A 52 -11.79 8.94 12.93
N GLU A 53 -11.72 9.81 11.91
CA GLU A 53 -11.17 11.17 12.06
C GLU A 53 -12.27 12.22 12.26
N HIS A 54 -13.49 11.93 11.79
CA HIS A 54 -14.59 12.90 11.80
C HIS A 54 -15.81 12.44 12.62
N GLY A 55 -15.81 11.22 13.17
CA GLY A 55 -16.93 10.66 13.93
C GLY A 55 -18.20 10.39 13.11
N ILE A 56 -18.12 10.48 11.78
CA ILE A 56 -19.25 10.26 10.87
C ILE A 56 -19.38 8.76 10.64
N SER A 57 -20.33 8.13 11.35
CA SER A 57 -20.53 6.67 11.33
C SER A 57 -21.82 6.22 10.65
N ASN A 58 -22.73 7.14 10.32
CA ASN A 58 -23.94 6.85 9.56
C ASN A 58 -23.65 6.84 8.04
N VAL A 59 -22.78 5.92 7.61
CA VAL A 59 -22.25 5.84 6.25
C VAL A 59 -22.72 4.55 5.56
N ALA A 60 -23.09 4.63 4.28
CA ALA A 60 -23.27 3.47 3.41
C ALA A 60 -22.16 3.39 2.37
N VAL A 61 -21.63 2.19 2.13
CA VAL A 61 -20.79 1.90 0.95
C VAL A 61 -21.58 0.97 0.04
N LEU A 62 -21.91 1.43 -1.16
CA LEU A 62 -22.68 0.67 -2.14
C LEU A 62 -21.74 0.14 -3.22
N GLU A 63 -21.71 -1.18 -3.38
CA GLU A 63 -20.91 -1.86 -4.42
C GLU A 63 -21.85 -2.62 -5.35
N LYS A 64 -21.60 -2.50 -6.67
CA LYS A 64 -22.45 -3.15 -7.68
C LYS A 64 -22.23 -4.66 -7.76
N GLY A 65 -21.09 -5.16 -7.28
CA GLY A 65 -20.75 -6.58 -7.25
C GLY A 65 -20.19 -7.01 -5.90
N TRP A 66 -19.05 -7.67 -5.92
CA TRP A 66 -18.30 -8.06 -4.72
C TRP A 66 -17.26 -7.01 -4.28
N LEU A 67 -17.12 -6.88 -2.97
CA LEU A 67 -16.22 -5.94 -2.30
C LEU A 67 -14.76 -6.16 -2.71
N GLY A 68 -14.05 -5.09 -3.06
CA GLY A 68 -12.66 -5.15 -3.55
C GLY A 68 -12.49 -5.69 -4.98
N GLY A 69 -13.56 -6.15 -5.62
CA GLY A 69 -13.53 -6.82 -6.93
C GLY A 69 -13.21 -5.95 -8.15
N GLY A 70 -12.89 -4.67 -7.95
CA GLY A 70 -12.46 -3.71 -8.96
C GLY A 70 -10.93 -3.73 -9.18
N ASN A 71 -10.33 -2.57 -9.46
CA ASN A 71 -8.87 -2.46 -9.61
C ASN A 71 -8.11 -2.78 -8.31
N THR A 72 -8.78 -2.65 -7.16
CA THR A 72 -8.23 -3.06 -5.87
C THR A 72 -7.83 -4.54 -5.88
N GLY A 73 -8.63 -5.44 -6.43
CA GLY A 73 -8.26 -6.87 -6.57
C GLY A 73 -7.33 -7.21 -7.74
N ARG A 74 -6.78 -6.23 -8.47
CA ARG A 74 -6.06 -6.46 -9.74
C ARG A 74 -4.74 -5.70 -9.90
N ASN A 75 -4.29 -4.95 -8.89
CA ASN A 75 -3.04 -4.20 -8.97
C ASN A 75 -1.82 -5.07 -8.67
N THR A 76 -0.64 -4.58 -9.05
CA THR A 76 0.65 -5.26 -8.82
C THR A 76 1.22 -5.02 -7.41
N THR A 77 0.41 -4.52 -6.47
CA THR A 77 0.69 -4.38 -5.03
C THR A 77 1.75 -3.36 -4.60
N ILE A 78 2.42 -2.65 -5.53
CA ILE A 78 3.49 -1.71 -5.19
C ILE A 78 2.97 -0.52 -4.38
N VAL A 79 3.61 -0.25 -3.25
CA VAL A 79 3.39 0.92 -2.38
C VAL A 79 4.68 1.75 -2.33
N ARG A 80 4.61 3.05 -2.64
CA ARG A 80 5.76 3.98 -2.69
C ARG A 80 5.31 5.44 -2.68
N SER A 81 6.21 6.36 -2.34
CA SER A 81 6.01 7.81 -2.38
C SER A 81 7.10 8.58 -3.16
N ASN A 82 7.91 7.87 -3.95
CA ASN A 82 9.04 8.41 -4.71
C ASN A 82 8.68 9.18 -6.00
N TYR A 83 7.87 10.23 -5.86
CA TYR A 83 7.42 11.11 -6.94
C TYR A 83 8.25 12.40 -7.04
N LEU A 84 8.34 12.96 -8.25
CA LEU A 84 9.10 14.19 -8.53
C LEU A 84 8.34 15.46 -8.17
N LEU A 85 7.06 15.54 -8.54
CA LEU A 85 6.24 16.74 -8.33
C LEU A 85 5.92 16.87 -6.83
N GLU A 86 6.12 18.07 -6.29
CA GLU A 86 6.00 18.36 -4.85
C GLU A 86 4.62 17.97 -4.28
N ALA A 87 3.53 18.39 -4.94
CA ALA A 87 2.18 18.04 -4.52
C ALA A 87 1.96 16.51 -4.45
N ASN A 88 2.50 15.77 -5.43
CA ASN A 88 2.43 14.30 -5.43
C ASN A 88 3.30 13.72 -4.32
N ALA A 89 4.51 14.25 -4.12
CA ALA A 89 5.44 13.79 -3.11
C ALA A 89 4.78 13.83 -1.73
N HIS A 90 4.18 14.96 -1.34
CA HIS A 90 3.49 15.07 -0.05
C HIS A 90 2.25 14.19 0.05
N PHE A 91 1.43 14.12 -1.00
CA PHE A 91 0.22 13.29 -1.00
C PHE A 91 0.54 11.80 -0.83
N TYR A 92 1.47 11.27 -1.62
CA TYR A 92 1.85 9.86 -1.54
C TYR A 92 2.68 9.56 -0.29
N GLU A 93 3.48 10.50 0.22
CA GLU A 93 4.23 10.32 1.46
C GLU A 93 3.30 10.25 2.67
N HIS A 94 2.27 11.10 2.72
CA HIS A 94 1.23 10.99 3.73
C HIS A 94 0.56 9.61 3.69
N ALA A 95 0.21 9.13 2.50
CA ALA A 95 -0.34 7.78 2.33
C ALA A 95 0.64 6.68 2.81
N LEU A 96 1.94 6.78 2.50
CA LEU A 96 2.96 5.82 2.94
C LEU A 96 3.08 5.77 4.47
N LYS A 97 3.00 6.92 5.15
CA LYS A 97 2.99 6.96 6.62
C LYS A 97 1.75 6.27 7.22
N LEU A 98 0.59 6.39 6.57
CA LEU A 98 -0.60 5.64 6.98
C LEU A 98 -0.41 4.12 6.78
N TRP A 99 0.22 3.71 5.67
CA TRP A 99 0.54 2.29 5.41
C TRP A 99 1.38 1.64 6.50
N GLU A 100 2.35 2.37 7.06
CA GLU A 100 3.25 1.87 8.11
C GLU A 100 2.51 1.44 9.39
N GLY A 101 1.40 2.10 9.72
CA GLY A 101 0.55 1.77 10.87
C GLY A 101 -0.65 0.89 10.55
N LEU A 102 -0.99 0.69 9.27
CA LEU A 102 -2.32 0.26 8.85
C LEU A 102 -2.76 -1.09 9.43
N SER A 103 -1.86 -2.07 9.53
CA SER A 103 -2.23 -3.38 10.09
C SER A 103 -2.67 -3.30 11.55
N ARG A 104 -2.06 -2.39 12.31
CA ARG A 104 -2.41 -2.15 13.71
C ARG A 104 -3.74 -1.44 13.81
N ASP A 105 -3.92 -0.41 13.00
CA ASP A 105 -5.10 0.44 12.97
C ASP A 105 -6.37 -0.31 12.55
N LEU A 106 -6.25 -1.24 11.61
CA LEU A 106 -7.35 -2.11 11.17
C LEU A 106 -7.49 -3.38 12.02
N ASN A 107 -6.53 -3.64 12.93
CA ASN A 107 -6.41 -4.92 13.63
C ASN A 107 -6.43 -6.13 12.68
N PHE A 108 -5.88 -5.96 11.47
CA PHE A 108 -5.90 -6.94 10.39
C PHE A 108 -4.55 -6.93 9.67
N ASN A 109 -3.94 -8.09 9.46
CA ASN A 109 -2.63 -8.15 8.78
C ASN A 109 -2.80 -7.93 7.28
N VAL A 110 -2.52 -6.70 6.82
CA VAL A 110 -2.56 -6.35 5.38
C VAL A 110 -1.33 -6.84 4.61
N MET A 111 -0.41 -7.54 5.28
CA MET A 111 0.83 -8.07 4.71
C MET A 111 1.68 -6.98 4.05
N PHE A 112 1.69 -5.78 4.64
CA PHE A 112 2.54 -4.69 4.18
C PHE A 112 4.00 -5.04 4.48
N SER A 113 4.83 -5.01 3.45
CA SER A 113 6.24 -5.39 3.51
C SER A 113 7.08 -4.31 2.84
N GLN A 114 7.76 -3.50 3.67
CA GLN A 114 8.70 -2.47 3.24
C GLN A 114 10.02 -3.10 2.78
N ARG A 115 10.01 -3.63 1.56
CA ARG A 115 11.13 -4.33 0.92
C ARG A 115 11.85 -3.51 -0.15
N GLY A 116 11.57 -2.20 -0.17
CA GLY A 116 12.09 -1.27 -1.14
C GLY A 116 11.37 -1.29 -2.49
N VAL A 117 11.54 -0.20 -3.23
CA VAL A 117 11.27 -0.13 -4.67
C VAL A 117 12.48 0.47 -5.37
N ILE A 118 12.98 -0.23 -6.40
CA ILE A 118 14.16 0.16 -7.17
C ILE A 118 13.69 0.53 -8.58
N ASN A 119 14.00 1.76 -9.02
CA ASN A 119 13.86 2.16 -10.42
C ASN A 119 15.24 2.12 -11.08
N LEU A 120 15.42 1.20 -12.05
CA LEU A 120 16.68 0.99 -12.76
C LEU A 120 16.92 2.08 -13.80
N ALA A 121 18.17 2.52 -13.92
CA ALA A 121 18.66 3.37 -14.98
C ALA A 121 19.53 2.54 -15.94
N HIS A 122 19.39 2.81 -17.23
CA HIS A 122 20.09 2.14 -18.32
C HIS A 122 20.90 3.10 -19.20
N ASN A 123 20.97 4.37 -18.82
CA ASN A 123 21.79 5.41 -19.44
C ASN A 123 21.95 6.60 -18.48
N ASP A 124 22.87 7.51 -18.81
CA ASP A 124 23.22 8.66 -17.97
C ASP A 124 22.05 9.65 -17.81
N SER A 125 21.27 9.87 -18.88
CA SER A 125 20.11 10.76 -18.82
C SER A 125 19.04 10.27 -17.82
N GLN A 126 18.86 8.96 -17.69
CA GLN A 126 17.99 8.38 -16.67
C GLN A 126 18.57 8.56 -15.25
N LEU A 127 19.89 8.44 -15.08
CA LEU A 127 20.55 8.73 -13.79
C LEU A 127 20.43 10.20 -13.40
N ASP A 128 20.53 11.13 -14.35
CA ASP A 128 20.31 12.56 -14.10
C ASP A 128 18.87 12.85 -13.68
N ALA A 129 17.90 12.25 -14.39
CA ALA A 129 16.49 12.36 -14.05
C ALA A 129 16.19 11.80 -12.65
N PHE A 130 16.83 10.69 -12.29
CA PHE A 130 16.73 10.09 -10.97
C PHE A 130 17.43 10.91 -9.89
N SER A 131 18.57 11.52 -10.18
CA SER A 131 19.27 12.43 -9.27
C SER A 131 18.41 13.65 -8.97
N ARG A 132 17.79 14.25 -10.00
CA ARG A 132 16.80 15.33 -9.84
C ARG A 132 15.64 14.90 -8.95
N ARG A 133 15.03 13.74 -9.23
CA ARG A 133 13.90 13.22 -8.45
C ARG A 133 14.30 12.90 -7.00
N GLY A 134 15.43 12.24 -6.79
CA GLY A 134 15.94 11.89 -5.46
C GLY A 134 16.26 13.12 -4.62
N ASN A 135 16.83 14.17 -5.22
CA ASN A 135 17.07 15.43 -4.52
C ASN A 135 15.75 16.14 -4.17
N ALA A 136 14.78 16.19 -5.09
CA ALA A 136 13.45 16.74 -4.79
C ALA A 136 12.74 15.97 -3.66
N MET A 137 12.85 14.63 -3.65
CA MET A 137 12.32 13.80 -2.57
C MET A 137 12.96 14.14 -1.21
N ARG A 138 14.30 14.24 -1.16
CA ARG A 138 15.02 14.56 0.07
C ARG A 138 14.67 15.95 0.61
N LEU A 139 14.51 16.94 -0.27
CA LEU A 139 14.05 18.28 0.10
C LEU A 139 12.64 18.26 0.70
N ASN A 140 11.79 17.31 0.29
CA ASN A 140 10.46 17.09 0.84
C ASN A 140 10.44 16.13 2.04
N GLY A 141 11.60 15.76 2.58
CA GLY A 141 11.71 14.85 3.74
C GLY A 141 11.40 13.38 3.43
N ILE A 142 11.52 12.96 2.18
CA ILE A 142 11.26 11.58 1.72
C ILE A 142 12.58 10.85 1.46
N ASP A 143 12.66 9.58 1.83
CA ASP A 143 13.84 8.74 1.65
C ASP A 143 14.11 8.46 0.15
N ALA A 144 15.30 8.82 -0.30
CA ALA A 144 15.80 8.49 -1.63
C ALA A 144 17.27 8.08 -1.56
N VAL A 145 17.59 6.94 -2.14
CA VAL A 145 18.95 6.40 -2.22
C VAL A 145 19.32 6.28 -3.70
N MET A 146 20.43 6.90 -4.09
CA MET A 146 21.03 6.64 -5.40
C MET A 146 21.94 5.43 -5.26
N LEU A 147 21.84 4.49 -6.19
CA LEU A 147 22.58 3.24 -6.16
C LEU A 147 23.48 3.12 -7.38
N SER A 148 24.72 2.67 -7.17
CA SER A 148 25.58 2.18 -8.24
C SER A 148 25.07 0.84 -8.78
N ARG A 149 25.56 0.43 -9.94
CA ARG A 149 25.31 -0.89 -10.51
C ARG A 149 25.72 -2.02 -9.55
N GLU A 150 26.86 -1.89 -8.88
CA GLU A 150 27.37 -2.87 -7.91
C GLU A 150 26.46 -2.95 -6.68
N GLU A 151 25.93 -1.83 -6.21
CA GLU A 151 24.95 -1.79 -5.13
C GLU A 151 23.64 -2.47 -5.52
N VAL A 152 23.14 -2.23 -6.73
CA VAL A 152 21.96 -2.92 -7.28
C VAL A 152 22.19 -4.43 -7.32
N SER A 153 23.34 -4.88 -7.83
CA SER A 153 23.67 -6.31 -7.92
C SER A 153 23.76 -6.98 -6.54
N ARG A 154 24.25 -6.27 -5.51
CA ARG A 154 24.25 -6.78 -4.13
C ARG A 154 22.84 -6.86 -3.53
N LEU A 155 21.99 -5.88 -3.80
CA LEU A 155 20.62 -5.82 -3.26
C LEU A 155 19.66 -6.81 -3.95
N VAL A 156 19.84 -7.04 -5.24
CA VAL A 156 19.01 -7.95 -6.04
C VAL A 156 19.91 -8.93 -6.80
N PRO A 157 20.45 -9.97 -6.13
CA PRO A 157 21.43 -10.88 -6.73
C PRO A 157 20.93 -11.66 -7.96
N LEU A 158 19.61 -11.78 -8.12
CA LEU A 158 18.97 -12.45 -9.26
C LEU A 158 18.80 -11.55 -10.49
N LEU A 159 19.05 -10.25 -10.37
CA LEU A 159 18.95 -9.31 -11.50
C LEU A 159 20.23 -9.38 -12.35
N ASP A 160 20.08 -9.60 -13.66
CA ASP A 160 21.19 -9.49 -14.59
C ASP A 160 21.69 -8.04 -14.65
N CYS A 161 22.82 -7.79 -13.99
CA CYS A 161 23.53 -6.53 -14.03
C CYS A 161 24.78 -6.64 -14.92
N SER A 162 24.86 -7.58 -15.88
CA SER A 162 26.01 -7.71 -16.76
C SER A 162 26.17 -6.48 -17.68
N PRO A 163 27.41 -6.11 -18.07
CA PRO A 163 27.63 -4.99 -18.98
C PRO A 163 27.29 -5.37 -20.44
N THR A 164 27.07 -6.66 -20.70
CA THR A 164 26.79 -7.25 -22.02
C THR A 164 25.33 -7.21 -22.42
N ALA A 165 24.42 -6.85 -21.51
CA ALA A 165 23.02 -6.66 -21.84
C ALA A 165 22.83 -5.54 -22.89
N ARG A 166 21.76 -5.62 -23.69
CA ARG A 166 21.45 -4.60 -24.72
C ARG A 166 21.33 -3.18 -24.14
N PHE A 167 20.82 -3.09 -22.90
CA PHE A 167 20.69 -1.87 -22.12
C PHE A 167 21.19 -2.16 -20.70
N PRO A 168 22.50 -2.12 -20.45
CA PRO A 168 23.05 -2.49 -19.15
C PRO A 168 22.56 -1.54 -18.06
N VAL A 169 22.37 -2.06 -16.85
CA VAL A 169 22.04 -1.23 -15.69
C VAL A 169 23.25 -0.35 -15.36
N THR A 170 23.07 0.97 -15.41
CA THR A 170 24.12 1.95 -15.06
C THR A 170 24.04 2.36 -13.58
N GLY A 171 22.87 2.23 -12.98
CA GLY A 171 22.61 2.47 -11.57
C GLY A 171 21.11 2.47 -11.30
N ALA A 172 20.69 3.00 -10.15
CA ALA A 172 19.27 3.08 -9.82
C ALA A 172 18.95 4.18 -8.81
N MET A 173 17.66 4.42 -8.62
CA MET A 173 17.13 5.13 -7.47
C MET A 173 16.22 4.20 -6.68
N MET A 174 16.43 4.12 -5.37
CA MET A 174 15.66 3.31 -4.46
C MET A 174 14.95 4.17 -3.43
N GLN A 175 13.71 3.80 -3.13
CA GLN A 175 13.05 4.20 -1.89
C GLN A 175 13.00 2.97 -0.98
N ALA A 176 13.63 3.04 0.19
CA ALA A 176 13.77 1.91 1.09
C ALA A 176 12.44 1.59 1.79
N ARG A 177 11.65 2.60 2.13
CA ARG A 177 10.34 2.45 2.77
C ARG A 177 9.23 1.98 1.83
N GLY A 178 9.48 1.95 0.51
CA GLY A 178 8.56 1.37 -0.46
C GLY A 178 8.46 -0.15 -0.32
N GLY A 179 7.51 -0.77 -1.03
CA GLY A 179 7.34 -2.22 -0.94
C GLY A 179 6.04 -2.71 -1.55
N VAL A 180 5.43 -3.72 -0.93
CA VAL A 180 4.18 -4.33 -1.39
C VAL A 180 3.19 -4.59 -0.25
N ALA A 181 1.90 -4.69 -0.57
CA ALA A 181 0.85 -5.13 0.35
C ALA A 181 -0.16 -6.06 -0.34
N ARG A 182 -0.75 -7.03 0.38
CA ARG A 182 -1.76 -7.92 -0.22
C ARG A 182 -3.07 -7.14 -0.41
N HIS A 183 -3.39 -6.81 -1.67
CA HIS A 183 -4.48 -5.88 -1.98
C HIS A 183 -5.86 -6.32 -1.48
N ASP A 184 -6.16 -7.63 -1.48
CA ASP A 184 -7.44 -8.13 -0.97
C ASP A 184 -7.54 -7.96 0.54
N ALA A 185 -6.45 -8.23 1.25
CA ALA A 185 -6.36 -8.06 2.70
C ALA A 185 -6.56 -6.59 3.11
N VAL A 186 -6.14 -5.65 2.27
CA VAL A 186 -6.36 -4.22 2.50
C VAL A 186 -7.83 -3.86 2.35
N ALA A 187 -8.48 -4.32 1.28
CA ALA A 187 -9.92 -4.09 1.10
C ALA A 187 -10.74 -4.69 2.26
N TRP A 188 -10.44 -5.93 2.64
CA TRP A 188 -11.11 -6.61 3.74
C TRP A 188 -10.82 -5.99 5.10
N GLY A 189 -9.61 -5.48 5.33
CA GLY A 189 -9.28 -4.80 6.57
C GLY A 189 -10.05 -3.50 6.77
N TYR A 190 -10.41 -2.80 5.69
CA TYR A 190 -11.21 -1.58 5.77
C TYR A 190 -12.73 -1.82 5.85
N ALA A 191 -13.21 -3.02 5.50
CA ALA A 191 -14.63 -3.37 5.44
C ALA A 191 -15.16 -3.87 6.80
#